data_AF-A0A6G2V0X7-F1
#
_entry.id   AF-A0A6G2V0X7-F1
#
_cell.length_a   1.000
_cell.length_b   1.000
_cell.length_c   1.000
_cell.angle_alpha   90.00
_cell.angle_beta   90.00
_cell.angle_gamma   90.00
#
_symmetry.space_group_name_H-M   'P 1'
#
loop_
_entity.id
_entity.type
_entity.pdbx_description
1 polymer ?
#
loop_
_entity_poly.entity_id
_entity_poly.type
_entity_poly.pdbx_seq_one_letter_code
_entity_poly.pdbx_strand_id
1 'polypeptide(L)'
;YGIPLHLWVLRRPGAEPQPTPELLLIDTAEPAEQTTGGGRDRLDLTALRHAVLDAWHAYEGQQPQPTAPHSAASRTVPVIELLDDDVDLAPARHLPSPAATGGPAELVGVRERLTTTLGLATSLTPPPPAPTAPAHRPLTTLGELARAGALQLRHGGAGTGTGPVLTEHDVLGGTPPSGAPATGAPEEPVLVEAGDVVVPVLGGVTVVRVVDEATAGAALGRNLQLLRPDPAVLDPWFLAGFLRGTTNNRQASSHASTATRLDARRLQLPRLPLAEQRRYGERFRALAAFEDALRLAGRLGGQLVQGLYDGLTDGTVTPE
;
A
#
# COMPACT_ATOMS: atom_id res chain seq x y z
N TYR A 1 -4.25 -12.91 16.53
CA TYR A 1 -3.58 -13.07 17.82
C TYR A 1 -2.10 -13.35 17.59
N GLY A 2 -1.29 -12.29 17.54
CA GLY A 2 0.16 -12.39 17.62
C GLY A 2 0.58 -11.81 18.97
N ILE A 3 1.45 -12.49 19.70
CA ILE A 3 2.08 -11.92 20.89
C ILE A 3 3.12 -10.91 20.39
N PRO A 4 3.13 -9.65 20.86
CA PRO A 4 4.18 -8.70 20.50
C PRO A 4 5.54 -9.25 20.93
N LEU A 5 6.51 -9.22 20.02
CA LEU A 5 7.87 -9.69 20.28
C LEU A 5 8.66 -8.55 20.94
N HIS A 6 9.13 -8.79 22.16
CA HIS A 6 9.97 -7.86 22.90
C HIS A 6 11.39 -8.42 22.99
N LEU A 7 12.39 -7.58 22.73
CA LEU A 7 13.80 -7.91 22.91
C LEU A 7 14.37 -7.09 24.08
N TRP A 8 14.86 -7.80 25.09
CA TRP A 8 15.46 -7.20 26.29
C TRP A 8 16.98 -7.19 26.17
N VAL A 9 17.58 -6.00 26.22
CA VAL A 9 19.03 -5.84 26.29
C VAL A 9 19.40 -5.48 27.72
N LEU A 10 20.09 -6.38 28.40
CA LEU A 10 20.50 -6.20 29.80
C LEU A 10 21.97 -5.78 29.85
N ARG A 11 22.27 -4.71 30.58
CA ARG A 11 23.64 -4.29 30.86
C ARG A 11 24.11 -4.91 32.17
N ARG A 12 25.37 -5.34 32.21
CA ARG A 12 26.01 -5.76 33.46
C ARG A 12 26.11 -4.54 34.40
N PRO A 13 25.64 -4.62 35.66
CA PRO A 13 25.76 -3.52 36.60
C PRO A 13 27.23 -3.14 36.82
N GLY A 14 27.52 -1.84 36.82
CA GLY A 14 28.84 -1.30 37.13
C GLY A 14 29.18 -1.43 38.61
N ALA A 15 30.43 -1.14 38.97
CA ALA A 15 30.89 -1.19 40.37
C ALA A 15 30.29 -0.08 41.26
N GLU A 16 29.79 1.00 40.65
CA GLU A 16 29.09 2.08 41.35
C GLU A 16 27.61 2.13 40.94
N PRO A 17 26.68 2.25 41.90
CA PRO A 17 25.26 2.38 41.60
C PRO A 17 24.97 3.71 40.89
N GLN A 18 24.32 3.64 39.72
CA GLN A 18 23.79 4.82 39.04
C GLN A 18 22.70 5.46 39.92
N PRO A 19 22.75 6.79 40.15
CA PRO A 19 21.83 7.47 41.05
C PRO A 19 20.36 7.45 40.57
N THR A 20 20.15 7.32 39.26
CA THR A 20 18.83 7.13 38.63
C THR A 20 18.94 6.03 37.58
N PRO A 21 18.52 4.79 37.88
CA PRO A 21 18.44 3.76 36.85
C PRO A 21 17.35 4.13 35.85
N GLU A 22 17.67 4.04 34.56
CA GLU A 22 16.81 4.42 33.45
C GLU A 22 16.68 3.24 32.47
N LEU A 23 15.50 3.10 31.86
CA LEU A 23 15.20 2.12 30.83
C LEU A 23 15.00 2.84 29.49
N LEU A 24 15.78 2.46 28.47
CA LEU A 24 15.51 2.88 27.11
C LEU A 24 14.44 1.97 26.50
N LEU A 25 13.31 2.58 26.12
CA LEU A 25 12.24 1.92 25.38
C LEU A 25 12.29 2.39 23.92
N ILE A 26 12.23 1.42 23.01
CA ILE A 26 12.20 1.66 21.57
C ILE A 26 11.02 0.87 21.01
N ASP A 27 10.10 1.55 20.33
CA ASP A 27 9.05 0.89 19.57
C ASP A 27 9.40 0.87 18.09
N THR A 28 9.26 -0.32 17.53
CA THR A 28 9.60 -0.64 16.15
C THR A 28 8.36 -1.12 15.38
N ALA A 29 7.18 -1.06 16.01
CA ALA A 29 5.89 -1.35 15.38
C ALA A 29 5.46 -0.25 14.41
N GLU A 30 5.75 1.03 14.70
CA GLU A 30 5.45 2.19 13.84
C GLU A 30 5.96 2.07 12.38
N PRO A 31 7.24 1.73 12.10
CA PRO A 31 7.68 1.50 10.72
C PRO A 31 7.03 0.27 10.06
N ALA A 32 6.38 -0.61 10.83
CA ALA A 32 5.63 -1.75 10.31
C ALA A 32 4.14 -1.43 10.07
N GLU A 33 3.51 -0.53 10.84
CA GLU A 33 2.08 -0.22 10.76
C GLU A 33 1.72 0.73 9.61
N GLN A 34 2.65 1.55 9.14
CA GLN A 34 2.51 2.29 7.87
C GLN A 34 2.37 1.35 6.66
N THR A 35 2.62 0.05 6.84
CA THR A 35 2.48 -0.97 5.82
C THR A 35 1.17 -1.77 6.02
N THR A 36 0.02 -1.20 5.63
CA THR A 36 -1.23 -1.97 5.65
C THR A 36 -1.11 -3.21 4.74
N GLY A 37 -1.25 -4.39 5.35
CA GLY A 37 -1.32 -5.71 4.72
C GLY A 37 -0.41 -6.74 5.40
N GLY A 38 -1.05 -7.64 6.16
CA GLY A 38 -0.38 -8.63 7.01
C GLY A 38 0.51 -9.62 6.25
N GLY A 39 1.74 -9.77 6.74
CA GLY A 39 2.69 -10.81 6.36
C GLY A 39 4.06 -10.50 6.95
N ARG A 40 4.70 -11.51 7.56
CA ARG A 40 6.00 -11.42 8.29
C ARG A 40 7.22 -10.99 7.43
N ASP A 41 7.02 -10.61 6.18
CA ASP A 41 8.07 -10.39 5.16
C ASP A 41 8.10 -8.93 4.63
N ARG A 42 7.61 -7.98 5.44
CA ARG A 42 7.47 -6.54 5.10
C ARG A 42 8.31 -5.59 5.94
N LEU A 43 9.15 -6.10 6.84
CA LEU A 43 10.03 -5.25 7.66
C LEU A 43 11.30 -4.88 6.90
N ASP A 44 11.53 -3.59 6.67
CA ASP A 44 12.83 -3.08 6.25
C ASP A 44 13.82 -3.21 7.42
N LEU A 45 14.53 -4.35 7.45
CA LEU A 45 15.50 -4.67 8.48
C LEU A 45 16.66 -3.68 8.54
N THR A 46 16.95 -2.97 7.44
CA THR A 46 18.04 -2.00 7.38
C THR A 46 17.62 -0.71 8.07
N ALA A 47 16.44 -0.17 7.73
CA ALA A 47 15.88 0.99 8.41
C ALA A 47 15.65 0.72 9.91
N LEU A 48 15.11 -0.46 10.24
CA LEU A 48 14.94 -0.92 11.61
C LEU A 48 16.26 -0.93 12.39
N ARG A 49 17.31 -1.52 11.81
CA ARG A 49 18.63 -1.59 12.44
C ARG A 49 19.22 -0.20 12.67
N HIS A 50 19.10 0.71 11.70
CA HIS A 50 19.59 2.08 11.86
C HIS A 50 18.85 2.81 12.97
N ALA A 51 17.51 2.80 12.97
CA ALA A 51 16.71 3.45 14.00
C ALA A 51 17.05 2.95 15.41
N VAL A 52 17.19 1.62 15.59
CA VAL A 52 17.54 1.03 16.89
C VAL A 52 18.95 1.42 17.32
N LEU A 53 19.95 1.34 16.43
CA LEU A 53 21.33 1.65 16.77
C LEU A 53 21.55 3.15 17.01
N ASP A 54 20.87 4.03 16.28
CA ASP A 54 20.95 5.47 16.49
C ASP A 54 20.37 5.86 17.86
N ALA A 55 19.20 5.31 18.22
CA ALA A 55 18.61 5.50 19.55
C ALA A 55 19.51 4.94 20.66
N TRP A 56 20.10 3.76 20.45
CA TRP A 56 21.03 3.14 21.40
C TRP A 56 22.31 3.97 21.59
N HIS A 57 22.93 4.44 20.51
CA HIS A 57 24.14 5.27 20.58
C HIS A 57 23.87 6.64 21.21
N ALA A 58 22.70 7.22 20.96
CA ALA A 58 22.28 8.45 21.65
C ALA A 58 22.18 8.21 23.17
N TYR A 59 21.54 7.12 23.58
CA TYR A 59 21.42 6.72 24.98
C TYR A 59 22.78 6.45 25.65
N GLU A 60 23.71 5.75 24.99
CA GLU A 60 25.08 5.53 25.52
C GLU A 60 25.91 6.82 25.55
N GLY A 61 25.63 7.78 24.66
CA GLY A 61 26.40 9.03 24.53
C GLY A 61 25.97 10.16 25.48
N GLN A 62 24.79 10.07 26.10
CA GLN A 62 24.27 11.11 26.98
C GLN A 62 24.66 10.92 28.46
N GLN A 63 25.20 11.98 29.07
CA GLN A 63 24.97 12.27 30.49
C GLN A 63 23.48 12.61 30.65
N PRO A 64 22.80 12.17 31.73
CA PRO A 64 21.35 12.28 31.86
C PRO A 64 20.90 13.74 31.76
N GLN A 65 20.27 14.11 30.64
CA GLN A 65 19.54 15.36 30.50
C GLN A 65 18.06 15.02 30.24
N PRO A 66 17.12 15.43 31.11
CA PRO A 66 15.71 15.04 31.02
C PRO A 66 14.93 15.64 29.84
N THR A 67 15.57 16.18 28.80
CA THR A 67 14.88 17.08 27.84
C THR A 67 15.55 17.20 26.47
N ALA A 68 16.12 16.13 25.93
CA ALA A 68 16.37 16.08 24.48
C ALA A 68 15.06 15.69 23.75
N PRO A 69 14.78 16.24 22.55
CA PRO A 69 13.59 15.86 21.79
C PRO A 69 13.67 14.38 21.40
N HIS A 70 12.95 13.55 22.14
CA HIS A 70 12.76 12.14 21.86
C HIS A 70 11.96 11.98 20.56
N SER A 71 12.40 11.09 19.67
CA SER A 71 11.60 10.71 18.51
C SER A 71 10.35 9.94 18.96
N ALA A 72 9.28 9.95 18.17
CA ALA A 72 8.06 9.19 18.46
C ALA A 72 8.31 7.67 18.68
N ALA A 73 9.47 7.16 18.27
CA ALA A 73 9.84 5.75 18.32
C ALA A 73 10.76 5.36 19.50
N SER A 74 11.27 6.30 20.31
CA SER A 74 12.16 5.95 21.44
C SER A 74 12.07 6.94 22.60
N ARG A 75 12.08 6.44 23.84
CA ARG A 75 12.07 7.25 25.08
C ARG A 75 12.89 6.59 26.17
N THR A 76 13.65 7.40 26.90
CA THR A 76 14.28 6.99 28.15
C THR A 76 13.33 7.24 29.32
N VAL A 77 13.06 6.21 30.12
CA VAL A 77 12.10 6.25 31.24
C VAL A 77 12.84 5.92 32.55
N PRO A 78 12.76 6.77 33.59
CA PRO A 78 13.27 6.46 34.92
C PRO A 78 12.60 5.21 35.48
N VAL A 79 13.35 4.29 36.10
CA VAL A 79 12.78 3.05 36.66
C VAL A 79 11.71 3.35 37.72
N ILE A 80 11.78 4.49 38.42
CA ILE A 80 10.74 4.90 39.38
C ILE A 80 9.37 5.13 38.72
N GLU A 81 9.34 5.55 37.44
CA GLU A 81 8.10 5.71 36.67
C GLU A 81 7.52 4.36 36.22
N LEU A 82 8.29 3.27 36.30
CA LEU A 82 7.88 1.91 35.93
C LEU A 82 7.46 1.05 37.13
N LEU A 83 7.61 1.58 38.35
CA LEU A 83 7.24 0.93 39.60
C LEU A 83 5.84 1.36 40.04
N ASP A 84 4.86 1.24 39.15
CA ASP A 84 3.44 1.39 39.47
C ASP A 84 2.76 0.01 39.63
N ASP A 85 1.45 -0.01 39.87
CA ASP A 85 0.67 -1.24 40.07
C ASP A 85 0.47 -2.05 38.75
N ASP A 86 0.89 -1.53 37.58
CA ASP A 86 0.62 -2.12 36.26
C ASP A 86 1.94 -2.54 35.58
N VAL A 87 2.34 -3.81 35.75
CA VAL A 87 3.68 -4.38 35.41
C VAL A 87 3.93 -4.53 33.88
N ASP A 88 3.23 -3.78 33.03
CA ASP A 88 3.37 -3.86 31.57
C ASP A 88 4.43 -2.88 31.05
N LEU A 89 5.59 -3.44 30.70
CA LEU A 89 6.74 -2.69 30.19
C LEU A 89 6.75 -2.59 28.65
N ALA A 90 5.62 -2.84 27.98
CA ALA A 90 5.53 -2.69 26.52
C ALA A 90 5.85 -1.23 26.09
N PRO A 91 6.77 -1.02 25.13
CA PRO A 91 7.17 0.32 24.69
C PRO A 91 6.00 1.25 24.34
N ALA A 92 4.95 0.71 23.69
CA ALA A 92 3.75 1.44 23.30
C ALA A 92 3.01 2.15 24.45
N ARG A 93 3.16 1.71 25.70
CA ARG A 93 2.53 2.37 26.86
C ARG A 93 3.30 3.59 27.36
N HIS A 94 4.60 3.61 27.11
CA HIS A 94 5.52 4.57 27.71
C HIS A 94 6.02 5.60 26.70
N LEU A 95 5.93 5.28 25.41
CA LEU A 95 6.15 6.25 24.35
C LEU A 95 4.97 7.22 24.26
N PRO A 96 5.21 8.48 23.84
CA PRO A 96 4.13 9.35 23.43
C PRO A 96 3.32 8.59 22.38
N SER A 97 2.01 8.49 22.57
CA SER A 97 1.14 8.00 21.51
C SER A 97 1.47 8.84 20.28
N PRO A 98 1.74 8.24 19.10
CA PRO A 98 1.88 9.00 17.88
C PRO A 98 0.51 9.61 17.64
N ALA A 99 0.28 10.78 18.24
CA ALA A 99 -0.84 11.63 17.90
C ALA A 99 -0.81 11.66 16.38
N ALA A 100 -1.89 11.17 15.75
CA ALA A 100 -2.05 11.26 14.31
C ALA A 100 -1.55 12.65 13.94
N THR A 101 -0.48 12.71 13.14
CA THR A 101 0.54 13.78 13.16
C THR A 101 0.02 15.16 12.76
N GLY A 102 -1.29 15.29 12.61
CA GLY A 102 -1.99 16.52 12.35
C GLY A 102 -2.82 16.98 13.53
N GLY A 103 -2.41 18.11 14.11
CA GLY A 103 -3.30 18.90 14.95
C GLY A 103 -4.58 19.33 14.20
N PRO A 104 -5.50 20.05 14.86
CA PRO A 104 -6.84 20.36 14.33
C PRO A 104 -6.89 20.92 12.90
N ALA A 105 -5.87 21.68 12.48
CA ALA A 105 -5.77 22.23 11.13
C ALA A 105 -5.63 21.15 10.03
N GLU A 106 -4.94 20.04 10.29
CA GLU A 106 -4.83 18.95 9.34
C GLU A 106 -6.14 18.17 9.22
N LEU A 107 -6.88 18.00 10.32
CA LEU A 107 -8.22 17.40 10.30
C LEU A 107 -9.19 18.22 9.43
N VAL A 108 -9.09 19.56 9.49
CA VAL A 108 -9.85 20.45 8.58
C VAL A 108 -9.46 20.18 7.12
N GLY A 109 -8.17 20.09 6.81
CA GLY A 109 -7.70 19.77 5.45
C GLY A 109 -8.17 18.40 4.95
N VAL A 110 -8.14 17.37 5.80
CA VAL A 110 -8.68 16.04 5.47
C VAL A 110 -10.18 16.10 5.23
N ARG A 111 -10.94 16.83 6.07
CA ARG A 111 -12.38 17.02 5.90
C ARG A 111 -12.73 17.72 4.58
N GLU A 112 -12.00 18.77 4.22
CA GLU A 112 -12.20 19.47 2.94
C GLU A 112 -11.95 18.55 1.75
N ARG A 113 -10.82 17.83 1.75
CA ARG A 113 -10.49 16.84 0.70
C ARG A 113 -11.53 15.73 0.62
N LEU A 114 -12.02 15.24 1.76
CA LEU A 114 -13.09 14.25 1.82
C LEU A 114 -14.37 14.79 1.16
N THR A 115 -14.77 16.01 1.51
CA THR A 115 -15.96 16.66 0.95
C THR A 115 -15.87 16.82 -0.56
N THR A 116 -14.73 17.31 -1.08
CA THR A 116 -14.48 17.40 -2.52
C THR A 116 -14.54 16.03 -3.18
N THR A 117 -13.94 15.01 -2.58
CA THR A 117 -13.90 13.64 -3.13
C THR A 117 -15.29 13.01 -3.17
N LEU A 118 -16.12 13.23 -2.14
CA LEU A 118 -17.52 12.76 -2.12
C LEU A 118 -18.36 13.43 -3.22
N GLY A 119 -18.15 14.74 -3.45
CA GLY A 119 -18.77 15.46 -4.56
C GLY A 119 -18.35 14.89 -5.91
N LEU A 120 -17.06 14.60 -6.09
CA LEU A 120 -16.54 13.96 -7.29
C LEU A 120 -17.15 12.56 -7.50
N ALA A 121 -17.17 11.71 -6.47
CA ALA A 121 -17.78 10.38 -6.53
C ALA A 121 -19.26 10.46 -6.95
N THR A 122 -20.00 11.44 -6.41
CA THR A 122 -21.40 11.69 -6.79
C THR A 122 -21.51 12.01 -8.28
N SER A 123 -20.65 12.90 -8.79
CA SER A 123 -20.66 13.29 -10.22
C SER A 123 -20.27 12.16 -11.18
N LEU A 124 -19.46 11.20 -10.72
CA LEU A 124 -19.00 10.05 -11.49
C LEU A 124 -19.91 8.82 -11.38
N THR A 125 -21.01 8.92 -10.63
CA THR A 125 -21.96 7.82 -10.43
C THR A 125 -22.40 7.25 -11.78
N PRO A 126 -22.25 5.93 -12.02
CA PRO A 126 -22.66 5.32 -13.26
C PRO A 126 -24.15 5.51 -13.52
N PRO A 127 -24.57 5.73 -14.78
CA PRO A 127 -25.99 5.79 -15.13
C PRO A 127 -26.67 4.44 -14.84
N PRO A 128 -28.00 4.41 -14.65
CA PRO A 128 -28.73 3.17 -14.42
C PRO A 128 -28.49 2.16 -15.55
N PRO A 129 -28.30 0.87 -15.23
CA PRO A 129 -27.99 -0.13 -16.24
C PRO A 129 -29.19 -0.31 -17.20
N ALA A 130 -28.92 -0.28 -18.50
CA ALA A 130 -29.90 -0.65 -19.51
C ALA A 130 -29.84 -2.17 -19.76
N PRO A 131 -30.92 -2.93 -19.52
CA PRO A 131 -30.92 -4.37 -19.74
C PRO A 131 -30.73 -4.69 -21.23
N THR A 132 -29.93 -5.71 -21.51
CA THR A 132 -29.71 -6.23 -22.87
C THR A 132 -29.48 -7.73 -22.79
N ALA A 133 -29.86 -8.47 -23.84
CA ALA A 133 -29.63 -9.91 -23.92
C ALA A 133 -28.11 -10.24 -23.90
N PRO A 134 -27.71 -11.40 -23.33
CA PRO A 134 -26.32 -11.83 -23.36
C PRO A 134 -25.80 -11.94 -24.80
N ALA A 135 -24.67 -11.32 -25.10
CA ALA A 135 -24.02 -11.46 -26.40
C ALA A 135 -23.09 -12.68 -26.39
N HIS A 136 -23.31 -13.64 -27.29
CA HIS A 136 -22.35 -14.72 -27.54
C HIS A 136 -21.26 -14.22 -28.50
N ARG A 137 -20.08 -13.92 -27.95
CA ARG A 137 -18.95 -13.37 -28.71
C ARG A 137 -17.82 -14.40 -28.80
N PRO A 138 -17.15 -14.50 -29.97
CA PRO A 138 -15.95 -15.31 -30.07
C PRO A 138 -14.87 -14.76 -29.13
N LEU A 139 -14.25 -15.65 -28.38
CA LEU A 139 -13.20 -15.32 -27.41
C LEU A 139 -11.81 -15.59 -28.00
N THR A 140 -10.81 -14.87 -27.51
CA THR A 140 -9.38 -15.13 -27.73
C THR A 140 -8.64 -15.05 -26.41
N THR A 141 -7.50 -15.71 -26.29
CA THR A 141 -6.69 -15.70 -25.06
C THR A 141 -5.61 -14.62 -25.11
N LEU A 142 -5.17 -14.13 -23.95
CA LEU A 142 -4.02 -13.22 -23.89
C LEU A 142 -2.75 -13.88 -24.44
N GLY A 143 -2.59 -15.20 -24.27
CA GLY A 143 -1.49 -15.96 -24.86
C GLY A 143 -1.51 -16.01 -26.39
N GLU A 144 -2.68 -15.97 -27.03
CA GLU A 144 -2.80 -15.82 -28.48
C GLU A 144 -2.47 -14.40 -28.93
N LEU A 145 -3.00 -13.39 -28.23
CA LEU A 145 -2.71 -11.98 -28.52
C LEU A 145 -1.22 -11.66 -28.37
N ALA A 146 -0.57 -12.21 -27.34
CA ALA A 146 0.86 -12.06 -27.15
C ALA A 146 1.68 -12.70 -28.27
N ARG A 147 1.30 -13.91 -28.72
CA ARG A 147 1.95 -14.57 -29.86
C ARG A 147 1.74 -13.84 -31.18
N ALA A 148 0.60 -13.19 -31.35
CA ALA A 148 0.29 -12.33 -32.49
C ALA A 148 0.93 -10.93 -32.40
N GLY A 149 1.64 -10.61 -31.31
CA GLY A 149 2.29 -9.31 -31.12
C GLY A 149 1.35 -8.17 -30.73
N ALA A 150 0.07 -8.45 -30.43
CA ALA A 150 -0.91 -7.43 -30.04
C ALA A 150 -0.74 -6.92 -28.60
N LEU A 151 0.02 -7.65 -27.78
CA LEU A 151 0.45 -7.21 -26.45
C LEU A 151 1.72 -7.92 -26.00
N GLN A 152 2.46 -7.34 -25.07
CA GLN A 152 3.62 -7.97 -24.42
C GLN A 152 3.30 -8.31 -22.96
N LEU A 153 3.87 -9.41 -22.46
CA LEU A 153 3.74 -9.84 -21.07
C LEU A 153 5.11 -9.77 -20.39
N ARG A 154 5.22 -8.99 -19.31
CA ARG A 154 6.44 -8.86 -18.49
C ARG A 154 6.12 -9.13 -17.03
N HIS A 155 7.00 -9.83 -16.33
CA HIS A 155 6.87 -10.04 -14.88
C HIS A 155 7.58 -8.92 -14.14
N GLY A 156 6.99 -8.47 -13.04
CA GLY A 156 7.65 -7.57 -12.11
C GLY A 156 8.78 -8.26 -11.37
N GLY A 157 9.84 -7.50 -11.11
CA GLY A 157 11.09 -7.99 -10.53
C GLY A 157 11.34 -7.42 -9.14
N ALA A 158 12.60 -7.39 -8.73
CA ALA A 158 13.00 -6.76 -7.47
C ALA A 158 12.69 -5.25 -7.40
N GLY A 159 12.29 -4.62 -8.49
CA GLY A 159 12.10 -3.18 -8.56
C GLY A 159 13.44 -2.44 -8.52
N THR A 160 14.44 -2.95 -9.24
CA THR A 160 15.69 -2.23 -9.47
C THR A 160 15.40 -0.95 -10.27
N GLY A 161 16.28 0.05 -10.19
CA GLY A 161 16.12 1.32 -10.91
C GLY A 161 16.43 2.54 -10.04
N THR A 162 16.32 3.72 -10.62
CA THR A 162 16.57 5.00 -9.94
C THR A 162 15.28 5.71 -9.49
N GLY A 163 14.12 5.19 -9.90
CA GLY A 163 12.81 5.76 -9.62
C GLY A 163 12.02 4.94 -8.59
N PRO A 164 10.81 5.40 -8.23
CA PRO A 164 9.95 4.68 -7.32
C PRO A 164 9.47 3.35 -7.94
N VAL A 165 9.17 2.39 -7.08
CA VAL A 165 8.71 1.05 -7.46
C VAL A 165 7.19 0.97 -7.26
N LEU A 166 6.46 0.59 -8.30
CA LEU A 166 5.05 0.27 -8.22
C LEU A 166 4.89 -1.08 -7.52
N THR A 167 4.25 -1.07 -6.35
CA THR A 167 4.07 -2.27 -5.52
C THR A 167 2.69 -2.91 -5.71
N GLU A 168 2.55 -4.16 -5.26
CA GLU A 168 1.25 -4.84 -5.19
C GLU A 168 0.23 -4.05 -4.34
N HIS A 169 0.69 -3.46 -3.23
CA HIS A 169 -0.14 -2.57 -2.41
C HIS A 169 -0.66 -1.39 -3.22
N ASP A 170 0.21 -0.74 -4.00
CA ASP A 170 -0.19 0.44 -4.77
C ASP A 170 -1.22 0.11 -5.85
N VAL A 171 -1.12 -1.07 -6.44
CA VAL A 171 -2.10 -1.56 -7.42
C VAL A 171 -3.43 -1.86 -6.74
N LEU A 172 -3.43 -2.56 -5.60
CA LEU A 172 -4.65 -2.88 -4.85
C LEU A 172 -5.32 -1.64 -4.26
N GLY A 173 -4.53 -0.68 -3.77
CA GLY A 173 -4.99 0.56 -3.15
C GLY A 173 -5.32 1.68 -4.14
N GLY A 174 -4.86 1.57 -5.40
CA GLY A 174 -4.96 2.66 -6.37
C GLY A 174 -4.17 3.90 -5.93
N THR A 175 -2.97 3.71 -5.38
CA THR A 175 -2.10 4.79 -4.87
C THR A 175 -0.89 5.03 -5.79
N PRO A 176 -0.21 6.17 -5.70
CA PRO A 176 1.07 6.37 -6.39
C PRO A 176 2.10 5.29 -6.00
N PRO A 177 3.11 5.02 -6.85
CA PRO A 177 4.22 4.13 -6.51
C PRO A 177 4.87 4.50 -5.17
N SER A 178 4.90 3.58 -4.22
CA SER A 178 5.41 3.80 -2.86
C SER A 178 6.68 3.01 -2.54
N GLY A 179 7.04 2.02 -3.37
CA GLY A 179 8.18 1.16 -3.11
C GLY A 179 9.52 1.85 -3.34
N ALA A 180 10.50 1.56 -2.48
CA ALA A 180 11.88 1.96 -2.69
C ALA A 180 12.58 0.98 -3.66
N PRO A 181 13.52 1.47 -4.50
CA PRO A 181 14.28 0.61 -5.39
C PRO A 181 15.18 -0.34 -4.61
N ALA A 182 15.32 -1.57 -5.10
CA ALA A 182 16.21 -2.55 -4.47
C ALA A 182 17.68 -2.13 -4.61
N THR A 183 18.44 -2.23 -3.51
CA THR A 183 19.88 -1.89 -3.42
C THR A 183 20.82 -3.04 -3.82
N GLY A 184 20.31 -4.08 -4.51
CA GLY A 184 21.03 -5.28 -4.92
C GLY A 184 21.64 -5.21 -6.33
N ALA A 185 22.13 -6.36 -6.81
CA ALA A 185 22.67 -6.47 -8.17
C ALA A 185 21.64 -5.99 -9.22
N PRO A 186 22.03 -5.17 -10.20
CA PRO A 186 21.10 -4.57 -11.14
C PRO A 186 20.52 -5.63 -12.08
N GLU A 187 19.26 -6.00 -11.85
CA GLU A 187 18.40 -6.57 -12.88
C GLU A 187 17.90 -5.43 -13.79
N GLU A 188 17.70 -5.69 -15.08
CA GLU A 188 17.15 -4.67 -15.98
C GLU A 188 15.71 -4.33 -15.56
N PRO A 189 15.42 -3.08 -15.20
CA PRO A 189 14.14 -2.74 -14.61
C PRO A 189 13.01 -2.74 -15.64
N VAL A 190 11.89 -3.33 -15.28
CA VAL A 190 10.65 -3.25 -16.06
C VAL A 190 9.97 -1.92 -15.73
N LEU A 191 10.25 -0.89 -16.52
CA LEU A 191 9.60 0.42 -16.36
C LEU A 191 8.20 0.41 -16.98
N VAL A 192 7.23 0.93 -16.25
CA VAL A 192 5.85 1.08 -16.73
C VAL A 192 5.70 2.34 -17.57
N GLU A 193 4.84 2.26 -18.58
CA GLU A 193 4.49 3.36 -19.49
C GLU A 193 2.99 3.67 -19.40
N ALA A 194 2.59 4.89 -19.73
CA ALA A 194 1.17 5.23 -19.77
C ALA A 194 0.42 4.32 -20.75
N GLY A 195 -0.71 3.75 -20.31
CA GLY A 195 -1.49 2.77 -21.08
C GLY A 195 -1.09 1.31 -20.84
N ASP A 196 -0.03 1.05 -20.08
CA ASP A 196 0.27 -0.28 -19.58
C ASP A 196 -0.85 -0.80 -18.65
N VAL A 197 -1.11 -2.11 -18.67
CA VAL A 197 -2.10 -2.75 -17.81
C VAL A 197 -1.41 -3.68 -16.83
N VAL A 198 -1.55 -3.42 -15.53
CA VAL A 198 -0.88 -4.15 -14.45
C VAL A 198 -1.89 -4.97 -13.66
N VAL A 199 -1.55 -6.24 -13.41
CA VAL A 199 -2.36 -7.19 -12.64
C VAL A 199 -1.54 -7.82 -11.51
N PRO A 200 -2.11 -7.99 -10.30
CA PRO A 200 -1.51 -8.82 -9.26
C PRO A 200 -1.47 -10.29 -9.70
N VAL A 201 -0.36 -10.96 -9.40
CA VAL A 201 -0.18 -12.40 -9.69
C VAL A 201 -0.75 -13.27 -8.57
N LEU A 202 -0.89 -12.73 -7.36
CA LEU A 202 -1.44 -13.44 -6.20
C LEU A 202 -2.92 -13.06 -5.99
N GLY A 203 -3.75 -14.02 -5.58
CA GLY A 203 -5.13 -13.75 -5.15
C GLY A 203 -6.17 -13.61 -6.27
N GLY A 204 -5.82 -13.90 -7.52
CA GLY A 204 -6.73 -13.78 -8.68
C GLY A 204 -6.86 -12.35 -9.21
N VAL A 205 -7.58 -12.16 -10.33
CA VAL A 205 -7.76 -10.83 -10.96
C VAL A 205 -8.93 -10.11 -10.30
N THR A 206 -8.74 -9.62 -9.08
CA THR A 206 -9.72 -8.78 -8.38
C THR A 206 -9.53 -7.30 -8.71
N VAL A 207 -8.29 -6.90 -9.03
CA VAL A 207 -7.91 -5.53 -9.36
C VAL A 207 -7.03 -5.55 -10.62
N VAL A 208 -7.24 -4.57 -11.50
CA VAL A 208 -6.43 -4.35 -12.70
C VAL A 208 -6.19 -2.86 -12.83
N ARG A 209 -4.94 -2.42 -12.86
CA ARG A 209 -4.60 -1.00 -12.98
C ARG A 209 -4.16 -0.67 -14.39
N VAL A 210 -4.74 0.36 -14.99
CA VAL A 210 -4.16 1.00 -16.18
C VAL A 210 -3.22 2.10 -15.70
N VAL A 211 -1.99 2.10 -16.20
CA VAL A 211 -0.95 3.06 -15.82
C VAL A 211 -1.25 4.41 -16.47
N ASP A 212 -1.24 5.46 -15.66
CA ASP A 212 -1.38 6.84 -16.08
C ASP A 212 -0.01 7.53 -16.22
N GLU A 213 -0.02 8.75 -16.75
CA GLU A 213 1.20 9.55 -16.94
C GLU A 213 1.94 9.82 -15.63
N ALA A 214 1.23 9.95 -14.51
CA ALA A 214 1.83 10.20 -13.21
C ALA A 214 2.59 8.99 -12.66
N THR A 215 2.19 7.78 -13.07
CA THR A 215 2.82 6.51 -12.67
C THR A 215 3.90 6.06 -13.66
N ALA A 216 3.90 6.61 -14.88
CA ALA A 216 4.86 6.25 -15.92
C ALA A 216 6.31 6.48 -15.46
N GLY A 217 7.22 5.58 -15.86
CA GLY A 217 8.63 5.59 -15.46
C GLY A 217 8.91 4.90 -14.12
N ALA A 218 7.90 4.47 -13.36
CA ALA A 218 8.10 3.65 -12.17
C ALA A 218 8.56 2.22 -12.53
N ALA A 219 9.39 1.62 -11.69
CA ALA A 219 9.78 0.22 -11.85
C ALA A 219 8.67 -0.72 -11.36
N LEU A 220 8.43 -1.81 -12.08
CA LEU A 220 7.42 -2.80 -11.72
C LEU A 220 7.96 -3.74 -10.62
N GLY A 221 7.34 -3.69 -9.44
CA GLY A 221 7.71 -4.51 -8.28
C GLY A 221 7.26 -5.97 -8.39
N ARG A 222 7.72 -6.78 -7.43
CA ARG A 222 7.41 -8.22 -7.33
C ARG A 222 5.90 -8.47 -7.26
N ASN A 223 5.50 -9.70 -7.59
CA ASN A 223 4.10 -10.17 -7.59
C ASN A 223 3.15 -9.42 -8.54
N LEU A 224 3.68 -8.57 -9.42
CA LEU A 224 2.92 -7.91 -10.47
C LEU A 224 3.26 -8.49 -11.84
N GLN A 225 2.28 -8.43 -12.75
CA GLN A 225 2.48 -8.73 -14.15
C GLN A 225 1.99 -7.55 -14.99
N LEU A 226 2.84 -7.15 -15.92
CA LEU A 226 2.59 -6.08 -16.87
C LEU A 226 2.14 -6.66 -18.21
N LEU A 227 1.02 -6.12 -18.71
CA LEU A 227 0.47 -6.33 -20.03
C LEU A 227 0.62 -5.02 -20.79
N ARG A 228 1.50 -4.97 -21.79
CA ARG A 228 1.69 -3.79 -22.64
C ARG A 228 0.94 -3.99 -23.96
N PRO A 229 -0.28 -3.47 -24.12
CA PRO A 229 -1.02 -3.57 -25.37
C PRO A 229 -0.41 -2.69 -26.46
N ASP A 230 -0.50 -3.11 -27.72
CA ASP A 230 -0.30 -2.19 -28.85
C ASP A 230 -1.60 -1.37 -29.05
N PRO A 231 -1.58 -0.04 -28.82
CA PRO A 231 -2.78 0.80 -28.88
C PRO A 231 -3.38 0.92 -30.29
N ALA A 232 -2.65 0.52 -31.33
CA ALA A 232 -3.16 0.45 -32.69
C ALA A 232 -4.13 -0.73 -32.92
N VAL A 233 -4.10 -1.74 -32.05
CA VAL A 233 -4.91 -2.97 -32.21
C VAL A 233 -5.71 -3.37 -30.97
N LEU A 234 -5.28 -2.96 -29.77
CA LEU A 234 -5.89 -3.32 -28.50
C LEU A 234 -6.00 -2.10 -27.58
N ASP A 235 -7.24 -1.76 -27.18
CA ASP A 235 -7.48 -0.68 -26.23
C ASP A 235 -7.14 -1.11 -24.78
N PRO A 236 -6.32 -0.35 -24.02
CA PRO A 236 -5.93 -0.70 -22.65
C PRO A 236 -7.10 -0.80 -21.67
N TRP A 237 -8.09 0.09 -21.79
CA TRP A 237 -9.24 0.13 -20.87
C TRP A 237 -10.25 -0.97 -21.16
N PHE A 238 -10.40 -1.34 -22.44
CA PHE A 238 -11.10 -2.54 -22.86
C PHE A 238 -10.46 -3.79 -22.25
N LEU A 239 -9.15 -3.94 -22.40
CA LEU A 239 -8.38 -5.03 -21.79
C LEU A 239 -8.65 -5.07 -20.28
N ALA A 240 -8.41 -3.96 -19.57
CA ALA A 240 -8.56 -3.89 -18.12
C ALA A 240 -9.98 -4.25 -17.63
N GLY A 241 -11.02 -3.73 -18.28
CA GLY A 241 -12.40 -3.99 -17.90
C GLY A 241 -12.82 -5.45 -18.05
N PHE A 242 -12.43 -6.11 -19.15
CA PHE A 242 -12.74 -7.53 -19.34
C PHE A 242 -11.94 -8.42 -18.39
N LEU A 243 -10.68 -8.07 -18.07
CA LEU A 243 -9.89 -8.82 -17.10
C LEU A 243 -10.48 -8.81 -15.69
N ARG A 244 -11.09 -7.68 -15.28
CA ARG A 244 -11.83 -7.56 -14.00
C ARG A 244 -13.15 -8.33 -13.97
N GLY A 245 -13.63 -8.80 -15.13
CA GLY A 245 -14.88 -9.57 -15.22
C GLY A 245 -14.79 -10.89 -14.44
N THR A 246 -15.85 -11.22 -13.68
CA THR A 246 -15.90 -12.41 -12.81
C THR A 246 -15.78 -13.75 -13.56
N THR A 247 -16.09 -13.77 -14.87
CA THR A 247 -15.86 -14.93 -15.74
C THR A 247 -14.37 -15.21 -15.93
N ASN A 248 -13.55 -14.19 -16.12
CA ASN A 248 -12.10 -14.32 -16.24
C ASN A 248 -11.45 -14.73 -14.91
N ASN A 249 -11.97 -14.23 -13.79
CA ASN A 249 -11.42 -14.55 -12.47
C ASN A 249 -11.58 -16.05 -12.11
N ARG A 250 -12.67 -16.69 -12.58
CA ARG A 250 -12.88 -18.15 -12.45
C ARG A 250 -12.03 -19.00 -13.40
N GLN A 251 -11.68 -18.48 -14.58
CA GLN A 251 -10.87 -19.23 -15.58
C GLN A 251 -9.37 -19.16 -15.28
N ALA A 252 -8.92 -18.09 -14.61
CA ALA A 252 -7.52 -17.86 -14.33
C ALA A 252 -7.04 -18.44 -12.99
N SER A 253 -7.96 -18.92 -12.14
CA SER A 253 -7.64 -19.56 -10.86
C SER A 253 -7.37 -21.06 -11.06
N SER A 254 -6.10 -21.48 -10.90
CA SER A 254 -5.76 -22.91 -10.81
C SER A 254 -5.99 -23.43 -9.39
N HIS A 255 -6.97 -24.31 -9.17
CA HIS A 255 -7.31 -24.92 -7.86
C HIS A 255 -6.26 -25.91 -7.30
N ALA A 256 -4.98 -25.76 -7.62
CA ALA A 256 -3.97 -26.78 -7.33
C ALA A 256 -3.09 -26.51 -6.10
N SER A 257 -3.19 -25.37 -5.39
CA SER A 257 -2.39 -25.11 -4.18
C SER A 257 -2.99 -24.00 -3.31
N THR A 258 -2.56 -23.93 -2.04
CA THR A 258 -2.89 -22.91 -1.03
C THR A 258 -2.51 -21.46 -1.43
N ALA A 259 -1.84 -21.28 -2.57
CA ALA A 259 -1.62 -19.99 -3.22
C ALA A 259 -1.94 -20.10 -4.72
N THR A 260 -3.11 -19.61 -5.13
CA THR A 260 -3.51 -19.49 -6.52
C THR A 260 -2.67 -18.40 -7.20
N ARG A 261 -1.64 -18.80 -7.96
CA ARG A 261 -0.92 -17.88 -8.86
C ARG A 261 -1.70 -17.71 -10.15
N LEU A 262 -1.85 -16.48 -10.60
CA LEU A 262 -2.51 -16.12 -11.84
C LEU A 262 -1.67 -16.56 -13.05
N ASP A 263 -2.27 -17.32 -13.97
CA ASP A 263 -1.72 -17.49 -15.32
C ASP A 263 -2.43 -16.53 -16.28
N ALA A 264 -1.84 -15.35 -16.48
CA ALA A 264 -2.45 -14.32 -17.33
C ALA A 264 -2.64 -14.80 -18.78
N ARG A 265 -1.83 -15.76 -19.28
CA ARG A 265 -1.96 -16.21 -20.67
C ARG A 265 -3.29 -16.91 -20.95
N ARG A 266 -3.94 -17.46 -19.91
CA ARG A 266 -5.23 -18.16 -20.01
C ARG A 266 -6.44 -17.22 -19.90
N LEU A 267 -6.22 -15.95 -19.53
CA LEU A 267 -7.29 -14.95 -19.51
C LEU A 267 -7.86 -14.74 -20.92
N GLN A 268 -9.17 -14.53 -21.01
CA GLN A 268 -9.89 -14.46 -22.26
C GLN A 268 -10.49 -13.07 -22.50
N LEU A 269 -10.55 -12.67 -23.76
CA LEU A 269 -11.17 -11.42 -24.21
C LEU A 269 -12.09 -11.70 -25.41
N PRO A 270 -13.22 -10.98 -25.55
CA PRO A 270 -13.98 -11.03 -26.77
C PRO A 270 -13.22 -10.38 -27.93
N ARG A 271 -13.33 -10.94 -29.13
CA ARG A 271 -12.76 -10.36 -30.35
C ARG A 271 -13.71 -9.28 -30.88
N LEU A 272 -13.37 -8.01 -30.66
CA LEU A 272 -14.14 -6.86 -31.15
C LEU A 272 -13.26 -5.96 -32.03
N PRO A 273 -13.83 -5.26 -33.03
CA PRO A 273 -13.12 -4.21 -33.76
C PRO A 273 -12.66 -3.09 -32.83
N LEU A 274 -11.53 -2.44 -33.13
CA LEU A 274 -10.94 -1.41 -32.28
C LEU A 274 -11.91 -0.28 -31.90
N ALA A 275 -12.77 0.15 -32.84
CA ALA A 275 -13.77 1.17 -32.56
C ALA A 275 -14.78 0.75 -31.48
N GLU A 276 -15.16 -0.53 -31.45
CA GLU A 276 -16.03 -1.07 -30.42
C GLU A 276 -15.27 -1.26 -29.10
N GLN A 277 -14.01 -1.72 -29.16
CA GLN A 277 -13.14 -1.79 -27.99
C GLN A 277 -13.04 -0.43 -27.28
N ARG A 278 -12.78 0.65 -28.03
CA ARG A 278 -12.71 2.02 -27.47
C ARG A 278 -13.99 2.46 -26.78
N ARG A 279 -15.17 2.14 -27.34
CA ARG A 279 -16.46 2.43 -26.69
C ARG A 279 -16.62 1.69 -25.36
N TYR A 280 -16.19 0.43 -25.29
CA TYR A 280 -16.13 -0.32 -24.03
C TYR A 280 -15.10 0.28 -23.08
N GLY A 281 -13.91 0.62 -23.59
CA GLY A 281 -12.81 1.21 -22.84
C GLY A 281 -13.22 2.51 -22.15
N GLU A 282 -13.92 3.41 -22.84
CA GLU A 282 -14.46 4.65 -22.26
C GLU A 282 -15.39 4.37 -21.07
N ARG A 283 -16.25 3.35 -21.17
CA ARG A 283 -17.15 2.97 -20.07
C ARG A 283 -16.39 2.34 -18.90
N PHE A 284 -15.43 1.47 -19.16
CA PHE A 284 -14.60 0.89 -18.10
C PHE A 284 -13.69 1.92 -17.43
N ARG A 285 -13.19 2.90 -18.17
CA ARG A 285 -12.45 4.04 -17.63
C ARG A 285 -13.31 4.87 -16.69
N ALA A 286 -14.56 5.17 -17.06
CA ALA A 286 -15.48 5.89 -16.20
C ALA A 286 -15.79 5.11 -14.91
N LEU A 287 -15.99 3.79 -15.01
CA LEU A 287 -16.18 2.92 -13.83
C LEU A 287 -14.94 2.91 -12.92
N ALA A 288 -13.74 2.82 -13.48
CA ALA A 288 -12.51 2.87 -12.70
C ALA A 288 -12.35 4.21 -11.97
N ALA A 289 -12.64 5.33 -12.64
CA ALA A 289 -12.59 6.65 -12.01
C ALA A 289 -13.59 6.79 -10.84
N PHE A 290 -14.79 6.24 -10.98
CA PHE A 290 -15.76 6.18 -9.89
C PHE A 290 -15.26 5.33 -8.71
N GLU A 291 -14.70 4.15 -8.98
CA GLU A 291 -14.11 3.30 -7.94
C GLU A 291 -12.94 3.99 -7.22
N ASP A 292 -12.06 4.69 -7.95
CA ASP A 292 -10.92 5.42 -7.38
C ASP A 292 -11.40 6.54 -6.44
N ALA A 293 -12.43 7.29 -6.84
CA ALA A 293 -13.05 8.31 -6.00
C ALA A 293 -13.66 7.69 -4.71
N LEU A 294 -14.33 6.54 -4.80
CA LEU A 294 -14.87 5.84 -3.64
C LEU A 294 -13.76 5.34 -2.69
N ARG A 295 -12.69 4.73 -3.23
CA ARG A 295 -11.56 4.28 -2.40
C ARG A 295 -10.89 5.44 -1.68
N LEU A 296 -10.68 6.57 -2.38
CA LEU A 296 -10.10 7.77 -1.78
C LEU A 296 -11.00 8.35 -0.68
N ALA A 297 -12.32 8.44 -0.93
CA ALA A 297 -13.27 8.89 0.08
C ALA A 297 -13.26 7.97 1.32
N GLY A 298 -13.21 6.65 1.13
CA GLY A 298 -13.12 5.70 2.24
C GLY A 298 -11.85 5.89 3.08
N ARG A 299 -10.68 6.08 2.45
CA ARG A 299 -9.42 6.36 3.15
C ARG A 299 -9.47 7.67 3.93
N LEU A 300 -9.88 8.76 3.28
CA LEU A 300 -9.98 10.07 3.92
C LEU A 300 -11.00 10.07 5.06
N GLY A 301 -12.12 9.36 4.90
CA GLY A 301 -13.12 9.18 5.95
C GLY A 301 -12.57 8.41 7.14
N GLY A 302 -11.84 7.32 6.91
CA GLY A 302 -11.17 6.57 7.98
C GLY A 302 -10.13 7.42 8.73
N GLN A 303 -9.31 8.18 8.00
CA GLN A 303 -8.34 9.10 8.58
C GLN A 303 -9.00 10.20 9.43
N LEU A 304 -10.08 10.81 8.92
CA LEU A 304 -10.81 11.85 9.64
C LEU A 304 -11.45 11.30 10.93
N VAL A 305 -12.10 10.14 10.85
CA VAL A 305 -12.76 9.52 12.02
C VAL A 305 -11.73 9.15 13.08
N GLN A 306 -10.62 8.52 12.69
CA GLN A 306 -9.58 8.16 13.64
C GLN A 306 -8.96 9.40 14.29
N GLY A 307 -8.60 10.41 13.50
CA GLY A 307 -8.02 11.64 14.04
C GLY A 307 -8.98 12.44 14.93
N LEU A 308 -10.30 12.35 14.70
CA LEU A 308 -11.30 12.90 15.62
C LEU A 308 -11.39 12.10 16.92
N TYR A 309 -11.30 10.77 16.89
CA TYR A 309 -11.23 9.97 18.11
C TYR A 309 -10.01 10.33 18.94
N ASP A 310 -8.83 10.38 18.30
CA ASP A 310 -7.58 10.70 18.98
C ASP A 310 -7.61 12.13 19.54
N GLY A 311 -8.09 13.10 18.75
CA GLY A 311 -8.19 14.49 19.17
C GLY A 311 -9.17 14.73 20.33
N LEU A 312 -10.26 13.96 20.38
CA LEU A 312 -11.23 14.04 21.49
C LEU A 312 -10.70 13.35 22.76
N THR A 313 -9.91 12.29 22.63
CA THR A 313 -9.35 11.57 23.79
C THR A 313 -8.11 12.26 24.38
N ASP A 314 -7.29 12.90 23.55
CA ASP A 314 -6.10 13.64 23.98
C ASP A 314 -6.37 15.10 24.36
N GLY A 315 -7.59 15.61 24.06
CA GLY A 315 -8.05 16.95 24.41
C GLY A 315 -7.62 18.04 23.42
N THR A 316 -7.04 17.69 22.27
CA THR A 316 -6.67 18.65 21.21
C THR A 316 -7.86 19.10 20.36
N VAL A 317 -8.97 18.36 20.38
CA VAL A 317 -10.24 18.69 19.73
C VAL A 317 -11.34 18.83 20.79
N THR A 318 -12.13 19.88 20.69
CA THR A 318 -13.28 20.10 21.58
C THR A 318 -14.45 19.19 21.17
N PRO A 319 -15.23 18.67 22.13
CA PRO A 319 -16.48 17.96 21.84
C PRO A 319 -17.63 18.88 21.37
N GLU A 320 -17.39 20.19 21.29
CA GLU A 320 -18.33 21.26 20.91
C GLU A 320 -17.82 22.06 19.71
#